data_AF-A0A3D4DI51-F1
#
_entry.id   AF-A0A3D4DI51-F1
#
_cell.length_a   1.000
_cell.length_b   1.000
_cell.length_c   1.000
_cell.angle_alpha   90.00
_cell.angle_beta   90.00
_cell.angle_gamma   90.00
#
_symmetry.space_group_name_H-M   'P 1'
#
loop_
_entity.id
_entity.type
_entity.pdbx_description
1 polymer ?
#
loop_
_entity_poly.entity_id
_entity_poly.type
_entity_poly.pdbx_seq_one_letter_code
_entity_poly.pdbx_strand_id
1 'polypeptide(L)'
;MKVLFATTNPAKIKKYVDKLKEKDIEILTIKDLGINLKPEETGKNAIENAYIKAKTYYDKTKIISIGMDNNLYIEGLPDEKQPGTHVRRINGKELND
;
A
#
# COMPACT_ATOMS: atom_id res chain seq x y z
N MET A 1 17.56 9.86 -6.61
CA MET A 1 16.99 8.59 -7.16
C MET A 1 15.47 8.72 -7.23
N LYS A 2 14.78 8.12 -8.20
CA LYS A 2 13.30 8.10 -8.24
C LYS A 2 12.76 6.73 -7.83
N VAL A 3 11.76 6.71 -6.96
CA VAL A 3 11.06 5.49 -6.53
C VAL A 3 9.55 5.67 -6.68
N LEU A 4 8.85 4.60 -7.05
CA LEU A 4 7.39 4.61 -7.14
C LEU A 4 6.78 4.20 -5.80
N PHE A 5 5.88 5.01 -5.25
CA PHE A 5 5.06 4.60 -4.12
C PHE A 5 3.82 3.84 -4.61
N ALA A 6 3.76 2.55 -4.32
CA ALA A 6 2.74 1.61 -4.80
C ALA A 6 1.40 1.75 -4.04
N THR A 7 0.88 2.96 -3.93
CA THR A 7 -0.43 3.24 -3.31
C THR A 7 -1.12 4.42 -3.96
N THR A 8 -2.45 4.36 -4.04
CA THR A 8 -3.30 5.47 -4.48
C THR A 8 -3.72 6.36 -3.31
N ASN A 9 -3.41 5.99 -2.06
CA ASN A 9 -3.78 6.74 -0.86
C ASN A 9 -2.76 7.87 -0.59
N PRO A 10 -3.16 9.16 -0.74
CA PRO A 10 -2.26 10.29 -0.54
C PRO A 10 -1.80 10.46 0.91
N ALA A 11 -2.60 10.04 1.90
CA ALA A 11 -2.24 10.12 3.31
C ALA A 11 -1.06 9.19 3.65
N LYS A 12 -0.97 8.01 2.99
CA LYS A 12 0.19 7.12 3.12
C LYS A 12 1.46 7.78 2.57
N ILE A 13 1.37 8.41 1.40
CA ILE A 13 2.52 9.07 0.76
C ILE A 13 3.03 10.24 1.62
N LYS A 14 2.12 11.08 2.11
CA LYS A 14 2.45 12.27 2.92
C LYS A 14 3.27 11.93 4.18
N LYS A 15 3.12 10.73 4.75
CA LYS A 15 3.88 10.31 5.94
C LYS A 15 5.38 10.11 5.68
N TYR A 16 5.78 9.82 4.43
CA TYR A 16 7.15 9.42 4.11
C TYR A 16 7.87 10.36 3.16
N VAL A 17 7.13 11.20 2.40
CA VAL A 17 7.70 12.06 1.36
C VAL A 17 8.82 12.96 1.86
N ASP A 18 8.65 13.63 3.00
CA ASP A 18 9.64 14.57 3.53
C ASP A 18 10.92 13.84 3.95
N LYS A 19 10.80 12.74 4.69
CA LYS A 19 11.94 11.92 5.14
C LYS A 19 12.70 11.26 3.98
N LEU A 20 12.00 10.87 2.92
CA LEU A 20 12.64 10.30 1.74
C LEU A 20 13.35 11.38 0.93
N LYS A 21 12.77 12.58 0.85
CA LYS A 21 13.39 13.74 0.21
C LYS A 21 14.68 14.18 0.91
N GLU A 22 14.75 14.12 2.23
CA GLU A 22 15.98 14.34 3.02
C GLU A 22 17.12 13.37 2.68
N LYS A 23 16.82 12.26 1.98
CA LYS A 23 17.78 11.25 1.51
C LYS A 23 17.99 11.29 0.00
N ASP A 24 17.60 12.39 -0.67
CA ASP A 24 17.67 12.55 -2.13
C ASP A 24 16.88 11.47 -2.91
N ILE A 25 15.79 10.98 -2.31
CA ILE A 25 14.84 10.04 -2.91
C ILE A 25 13.56 10.80 -3.28
N GLU A 26 13.32 10.92 -4.58
CA GLU A 26 12.12 11.51 -5.15
C GLU A 26 11.03 10.45 -5.31
N ILE A 27 9.82 10.75 -4.83
CA ILE A 27 8.66 9.87 -4.95
C ILE A 27 7.91 10.17 -6.24
N LEU A 28 7.67 9.13 -7.03
CA LEU A 28 6.64 9.08 -8.07
C LEU A 28 5.39 8.42 -7.49
N THR A 29 4.22 8.90 -7.88
CA THR A 29 2.94 8.30 -7.52
C THR A 29 2.30 7.61 -8.71
N ILE A 30 1.36 6.70 -8.43
CA ILE A 30 0.55 6.04 -9.48
C ILE A 30 -0.16 7.08 -10.36
N LYS A 31 -0.60 8.21 -9.75
CA LYS A 31 -1.25 9.31 -10.45
C LYS A 31 -0.31 10.02 -11.42
N ASP A 32 0.94 10.28 -11.01
CA ASP A 32 1.94 10.92 -11.87
C ASP A 32 2.25 10.10 -13.13
N LEU A 33 2.13 8.77 -13.02
CA LEU A 33 2.35 7.84 -14.11
C LEU A 33 1.09 7.55 -14.95
N GLY A 34 -0.08 8.06 -14.56
CA GLY A 34 -1.35 7.79 -15.25
C GLY A 34 -1.74 6.31 -15.29
N ILE A 35 -1.27 5.50 -14.34
CA ILE A 35 -1.48 4.04 -14.36
C ILE A 35 -2.83 3.70 -13.73
N ASN A 36 -3.70 3.05 -14.50
CA ASN A 36 -4.93 2.44 -14.00
C ASN A 36 -4.72 0.92 -13.79
N LEU A 37 -4.07 0.56 -12.68
CA LEU A 37 -3.81 -0.82 -12.28
C LEU A 37 -4.21 -0.98 -10.82
N LYS A 38 -5.08 -1.96 -10.52
CA LYS A 38 -5.48 -2.33 -9.16
C LYS A 38 -4.90 -3.72 -8.85
N PRO A 39 -3.83 -3.82 -8.04
CA PRO A 39 -3.26 -5.11 -7.64
C PRO A 39 -4.29 -5.94 -6.86
N GLU A 40 -4.32 -7.25 -7.10
CA GLU A 40 -5.12 -8.18 -6.30
C GLU A 40 -4.40 -8.45 -4.96
N GLU A 41 -4.96 -7.98 -3.87
CA GLU A 41 -4.39 -8.11 -2.52
C GLU A 41 -4.79 -9.46 -1.90
N THR A 42 -4.16 -10.54 -2.36
CA THR A 42 -4.43 -11.93 -1.91
C THR A 42 -3.49 -12.40 -0.79
N GLY A 43 -2.68 -11.52 -0.23
CA GLY A 43 -1.73 -11.84 0.83
C GLY A 43 -2.42 -12.12 2.16
N LYS A 44 -1.83 -13.01 2.96
CA LYS A 44 -2.35 -13.41 4.28
C LYS A 44 -2.13 -12.35 5.36
N ASN A 45 -1.21 -11.41 5.12
CA ASN A 45 -0.84 -10.36 6.07
C ASN A 45 -0.42 -9.08 5.33
N ALA A 46 -0.20 -8.01 6.10
CA ALA A 46 0.15 -6.70 5.54
C ALA A 46 1.49 -6.71 4.78
N ILE A 47 2.45 -7.56 5.19
CA ILE A 47 3.76 -7.66 4.53
C ILE A 47 3.59 -8.27 3.13
N GLU A 48 2.84 -9.37 3.03
CA GLU A 48 2.55 -10.02 1.75
C GLU A 48 1.79 -9.09 0.80
N ASN A 49 0.78 -8.37 1.28
CA ASN A 49 0.06 -7.39 0.47
C ASN A 49 0.95 -6.21 0.04
N ALA A 50 1.81 -5.71 0.94
CA ALA A 50 2.77 -4.67 0.59
C ALA A 50 3.72 -5.15 -0.52
N TYR A 51 4.23 -6.38 -0.42
CA TYR A 51 5.06 -6.98 -1.45
C TYR A 51 4.31 -7.14 -2.78
N ILE A 52 3.10 -7.69 -2.77
CA ILE A 52 2.27 -7.84 -3.98
C ILE A 52 2.12 -6.48 -4.67
N LYS A 53 1.74 -5.44 -3.94
CA LYS A 53 1.62 -4.08 -4.47
C LYS A 53 2.94 -3.61 -5.10
N ALA A 54 4.06 -3.69 -4.38
CA ALA A 54 5.37 -3.30 -4.91
C ALA A 54 5.74 -4.06 -6.18
N LYS A 55 5.60 -5.38 -6.15
CA LYS A 55 5.90 -6.31 -7.25
C LYS A 55 5.07 -5.98 -8.49
N THR A 56 3.76 -5.82 -8.34
CA THR A 56 2.84 -5.52 -9.44
C THR A 56 3.21 -4.23 -10.17
N TYR A 57 3.51 -3.16 -9.43
CA TYR A 57 3.92 -1.90 -10.07
C TYR A 57 5.34 -1.95 -10.62
N TYR A 58 6.27 -2.63 -9.95
CA TYR A 58 7.61 -2.84 -10.48
C TYR A 58 7.56 -3.63 -11.80
N ASP A 59 6.78 -4.70 -11.87
CA ASP A 59 6.66 -5.53 -13.07
C ASP A 59 6.13 -4.71 -14.26
N LYS A 60 5.20 -3.79 -14.00
CA LYS A 60 4.57 -2.91 -15.00
C LYS A 60 5.46 -1.75 -15.45
N THR A 61 6.20 -1.14 -14.52
CA THR A 61 6.90 0.13 -14.76
C THR A 61 8.42 0.01 -14.86
N LYS A 62 8.97 -1.09 -14.32
CA LYS A 62 10.41 -1.30 -14.06
C LYS A 62 11.05 -0.24 -13.17
N ILE A 63 10.23 0.52 -12.42
CA ILE A 63 10.70 1.49 -11.43
C ILE A 63 10.72 0.82 -10.05
N ILE A 64 11.83 0.97 -9.32
CA ILE A 64 11.94 0.51 -7.93
C ILE A 64 10.73 1.02 -7.14
N SER A 65 9.97 0.10 -6.57
CA SER A 65 8.65 0.39 -5.99
C SER A 65 8.63 0.11 -4.49
N ILE A 66 8.14 1.07 -3.71
CA ILE A 66 7.89 0.94 -2.27
C ILE A 66 6.44 0.50 -2.09
N GLY A 67 6.26 -0.71 -1.56
CA GLY A 67 4.96 -1.26 -1.18
C GLY A 67 4.62 -0.95 0.28
N MET A 68 3.33 -0.77 0.56
CA MET A 68 2.86 -0.54 1.93
C MET A 68 1.47 -1.10 2.12
N ASP A 69 1.27 -1.74 3.27
CA ASP A 69 -0.06 -2.05 3.75
C ASP A 69 -0.18 -1.87 5.25
N ASN A 70 -1.40 -1.56 5.67
CA ASN A 70 -1.73 -1.43 7.09
C ASN A 70 -2.76 -2.50 7.43
N ASN A 71 -2.62 -3.11 8.60
CA ASN A 71 -3.65 -3.91 9.24
C ASN A 71 -4.19 -3.16 10.46
N LEU A 72 -5.38 -3.55 10.92
CA LEU A 72 -5.88 -3.15 12.23
C LEU A 72 -5.89 -4.36 13.13
N TYR A 73 -5.33 -4.16 14.32
CA TYR A 73 -5.34 -5.11 15.41
C TYR A 73 -5.98 -4.44 16.62
N ILE A 74 -6.92 -5.12 17.25
CA ILE A 74 -7.63 -4.62 18.44
C ILE A 74 -7.26 -5.52 19.61
N GLU A 75 -6.58 -4.95 20.59
CA GLU A 75 -6.20 -5.67 21.80
C GLU A 75 -7.45 -6.21 22.53
N GLY A 76 -7.39 -7.45 22.98
CA GLY A 76 -8.48 -8.13 23.68
C GLY A 76 -9.54 -8.79 22.78
N LEU A 77 -9.48 -8.60 21.45
CA LEU A 77 -10.27 -9.42 20.53
C LEU A 77 -9.54 -10.74 20.21
N PRO A 78 -10.25 -11.88 20.16
CA PRO A 78 -9.67 -13.13 19.71
C PRO A 78 -9.35 -13.07 18.21
N ASP A 79 -8.38 -13.87 17.76
CA ASP A 79 -7.82 -13.84 16.39
C ASP A 79 -8.91 -13.97 15.31
N GLU A 80 -9.93 -14.82 15.53
CA GLU A 80 -11.03 -15.01 14.59
C GLU A 80 -11.95 -13.79 14.44
N LYS A 81 -11.87 -12.82 15.36
CA LYS A 81 -12.60 -11.54 15.33
C LYS A 81 -11.70 -10.36 14.93
N GLN A 82 -10.41 -10.59 14.68
CA GLN A 82 -9.52 -9.52 14.27
C GLN A 82 -9.87 -9.03 12.86
N PRO A 83 -9.92 -7.71 12.62
CA PRO A 83 -10.16 -7.16 11.27
C PRO A 83 -9.05 -7.50 10.28
N GLY A 84 -7.81 -7.64 10.77
CA GLY A 84 -6.64 -7.99 9.97
C GLY A 84 -6.39 -7.00 8.83
N THR A 85 -6.15 -7.52 7.62
CA THR A 85 -5.94 -6.74 6.40
C THR A 85 -7.25 -6.29 5.73
N HIS A 86 -8.41 -6.79 6.19
CA HIS A 86 -9.72 -6.55 5.58
C HIS A 86 -10.46 -5.36 6.20
N VAL A 87 -9.74 -4.41 6.81
CA VAL A 87 -10.34 -3.23 7.45
C VAL A 87 -11.25 -2.41 6.55
N ARG A 88 -10.95 -2.36 5.25
CA ARG A 88 -11.82 -1.71 4.27
C ARG A 88 -12.86 -2.63 3.66
N ARG A 89 -12.75 -3.95 3.82
CA ARG A 89 -13.62 -4.95 3.19
C ARG A 89 -14.33 -5.76 4.25
N ILE A 90 -15.42 -5.22 4.79
CA ILE A 90 -16.21 -5.89 5.83
C ILE A 90 -17.49 -6.42 5.21
N ASN A 91 -17.74 -7.73 5.32
CA ASN A 91 -18.96 -8.40 4.83
C ASN A 91 -19.29 -8.06 3.36
N GLY A 92 -18.28 -8.06 2.48
CA GLY A 92 -18.45 -7.79 1.05
C GLY A 92 -18.65 -6.32 0.68
N LYS A 93 -18.55 -5.38 1.63
CA LYS A 93 -18.60 -3.93 1.37
C LYS A 93 -17.22 -3.31 1.43
N GLU A 94 -16.87 -2.50 0.44
CA GLU A 94 -15.65 -1.68 0.42
C GLU A 94 -15.93 -0.31 1.06
N LEU A 95 -15.23 0.04 2.14
CA LEU A 95 -15.31 1.32 2.84
C LEU A 95 -14.35 2.35 2.21
N ASN A 96 -14.77 3.61 2.18
CA ASN A 96 -13.93 4.74 1.78
C ASN A 96 -13.10 5.28 2.96
N ASP A 97 -12.05 6.04 2.63
CA ASP A 97 -11.31 6.87 3.60
C ASP A 97 -12.12 8.09 4.02
#